data_AF-A0A1G3BQ88-F1
#
_entry.id   AF-A0A1G3BQ88-F1
#
_cell.length_a   1.000
_cell.length_b   1.000
_cell.length_c   1.000
_cell.angle_alpha   90.00
_cell.angle_beta   90.00
_cell.angle_gamma   90.00
#
_symmetry.space_group_name_H-M   'P 1'
#
loop_
_entity.id
_entity.type
_entity.pdbx_description
1 polymer ?
#
loop_
_entity_poly.entity_id
_entity_poly.type
_entity_poly.pdbx_seq_one_letter_code
_entity_poly.pdbx_strand_id
1 'polypeptide(L)'
;GPFYLTMPKVILVKLSGNLQPWVTAKDVILELLRRLTVKGGVGKVFEYGGEGVNTLTVTERATITNMGAELGALTSVFPSDAQTKKYLKMQGREDKWKPVKAASTAQYDEVIEINLSELEPMIAKPHSPDNVCKVSEIKGIKVHQVCIGSCTNSSYHDLTVAAMMLKGREIHPEVSLTISPGSRQVLEMISKNGALADMIASGARLIEVACGPCIGMGQSPPSGGISIRTFNRNFEGRSGTADAHVYLVSPETAIATAINGVISDPRDFGDPIVIKYPKKFIVDDSMIIPPSEKPEEVSIIRGPNIKPLPKKEPMPDTLKGDVLLKVGDNITTDHIMPAGAKVLPLRSNIPAISEFVFEKVDKEFVKRAKEKGGGFLIGGINYGQGSSREHAALAPMYLGVKAVIVKSFARIHRANLVNFGILPLTFENENDYNLFDLTDTIELPDIKNKLKSGGKIILKNLTKNKEIKITHTLTPREADILCVGGLLNYQAQAVN
;
A
#
# COMPACT_ATOMS: atom_id res chain seq x y z
N GLY A 1 -3.68 23.33 5.57
CA GLY A 1 -2.88 23.56 6.78
C GLY A 1 -1.68 22.61 6.84
N PRO A 2 -0.87 22.68 7.92
CA PRO A 2 0.28 21.80 8.14
C PRO A 2 -0.10 20.30 8.15
N PHE A 3 0.80 19.44 7.68
CA PHE A 3 0.68 17.99 7.81
C PHE A 3 1.31 17.54 9.14
N TYR A 4 0.54 16.83 9.97
CA TYR A 4 0.96 16.39 11.30
C TYR A 4 1.30 14.91 11.28
N LEU A 5 2.41 14.55 11.94
CA LEU A 5 2.91 13.19 12.00
C LEU A 5 3.52 12.95 13.39
N THR A 6 3.26 11.78 13.98
CA THR A 6 3.97 11.31 15.18
C THR A 6 5.43 11.07 14.85
N MET A 7 6.35 11.64 15.63
CA MET A 7 7.80 11.48 15.42
C MET A 7 8.15 9.97 15.37
N PRO A 8 8.65 9.47 14.23
CA PRO A 8 8.99 8.06 14.09
C PRO A 8 10.33 7.76 14.77
N LYS A 9 10.54 6.50 15.14
CA LYS A 9 11.88 5.98 15.39
C LYS A 9 12.67 5.90 14.07
N VAL A 10 13.99 6.06 14.12
CA VAL A 10 14.86 5.98 12.94
C VAL A 10 15.80 4.78 13.07
N ILE A 11 15.72 3.88 12.10
CA ILE A 11 16.48 2.64 12.07
C ILE A 11 17.54 2.74 10.98
N LEU A 12 18.81 2.54 11.33
CA LEU A 12 19.88 2.45 10.35
C LEU A 12 19.93 1.03 9.77
N VAL A 13 19.70 0.89 8.48
CA VAL A 13 20.06 -0.33 7.73
C VAL A 13 21.44 -0.12 7.13
N LYS A 14 22.45 -0.70 7.76
CA LYS A 14 23.86 -0.57 7.36
C LYS A 14 24.21 -1.67 6.37
N LEU A 15 24.41 -1.28 5.11
CA LEU A 15 24.78 -2.16 4.02
C LEU A 15 26.31 -2.22 3.86
N SER A 16 26.86 -3.42 3.77
CA SER A 16 28.28 -3.68 3.47
C SER A 16 28.43 -4.59 2.25
N GLY A 17 29.64 -4.64 1.68
CA GLY A 17 29.92 -5.50 0.52
C GLY A 17 29.18 -5.07 -0.75
N ASN A 18 29.02 -6.01 -1.69
CA ASN A 18 28.38 -5.82 -3.00
C ASN A 18 27.44 -7.00 -3.31
N LEU A 19 26.33 -6.72 -4.01
CA LEU A 19 25.44 -7.76 -4.53
C LEU A 19 26.21 -8.71 -5.45
N GLN A 20 26.01 -10.01 -5.25
CA GLN A 20 26.59 -11.06 -6.09
C GLN A 20 25.83 -11.20 -7.41
N PRO A 21 26.44 -11.80 -8.46
CA PRO A 21 25.72 -12.14 -9.69
C PRO A 21 24.35 -12.75 -9.44
N TRP A 22 23.34 -12.25 -10.16
CA TRP A 22 21.92 -12.66 -10.07
C TRP A 22 21.18 -12.30 -8.76
N VAL A 23 21.87 -11.67 -7.81
CA VAL A 23 21.25 -11.09 -6.61
C VAL A 23 20.97 -9.62 -6.87
N THR A 24 19.79 -9.18 -6.45
CA THR A 24 19.24 -7.87 -6.80
C THR A 24 18.85 -7.07 -5.57
N ALA A 25 18.54 -5.80 -5.79
CA ALA A 25 17.96 -4.95 -4.76
C ALA A 25 16.62 -5.46 -4.21
N LYS A 26 15.88 -6.27 -4.99
CA LYS A 26 14.67 -6.94 -4.53
C LYS A 26 14.97 -7.93 -3.41
N ASP A 27 16.10 -8.64 -3.49
CA ASP A 27 16.51 -9.62 -2.49
C ASP A 27 16.90 -8.94 -1.16
N VAL A 28 17.49 -7.74 -1.21
CA VAL A 28 17.80 -6.93 -0.01
C VAL A 28 16.55 -6.64 0.82
N ILE A 29 15.46 -6.19 0.16
CA ILE A 29 14.22 -5.86 0.88
C ILE A 29 13.40 -7.10 1.25
N LEU A 30 13.50 -8.19 0.48
CA LEU A 30 12.95 -9.49 0.88
C LEU A 30 13.67 -10.05 2.13
N GLU A 31 14.99 -9.87 2.24
CA GLU A 31 15.73 -10.26 3.45
C GLU A 31 15.29 -9.43 4.67
N LEU A 32 15.10 -8.13 4.51
CA LEU A 32 14.55 -7.29 5.58
C LEU A 32 13.14 -7.74 5.99
N LEU A 33 12.26 -8.03 5.02
CA LEU A 33 10.92 -8.56 5.29
C LEU A 33 10.97 -9.91 6.01
N ARG A 34 11.90 -10.80 5.64
CA ARG A 34 12.13 -12.08 6.34
C ARG A 34 12.51 -11.89 7.80
N ARG A 35 13.38 -10.91 8.10
CA ARG A 35 13.87 -10.64 9.46
C ARG A 35 12.84 -9.91 10.32
N LEU A 36 12.14 -8.95 9.74
CA LEU A 36 11.33 -7.96 10.48
C LEU A 36 9.83 -8.22 10.40
N THR A 37 9.37 -9.05 9.46
CA THR A 37 7.95 -9.28 9.15
C THR A 37 7.22 -8.04 8.64
N VAL A 38 5.97 -8.18 8.23
CA VAL A 38 5.10 -7.06 7.82
C VAL A 38 4.77 -6.07 8.96
N LYS A 39 5.20 -6.35 10.19
CA LYS A 39 4.97 -5.52 11.37
C LYS A 39 6.20 -4.77 11.85
N GLY A 40 7.40 -5.12 11.38
CA GLY A 40 8.65 -4.64 11.99
C GLY A 40 8.96 -3.17 11.75
N GLY A 41 8.29 -2.52 10.80
CA GLY A 41 8.44 -1.11 10.46
C GLY A 41 7.41 -0.16 11.06
N VAL A 42 6.40 -0.64 11.79
CA VAL A 42 5.33 0.22 12.31
C VAL A 42 5.89 1.31 13.22
N GLY A 43 5.64 2.58 12.85
CA GLY A 43 6.13 3.75 13.59
C GLY A 43 7.62 4.06 13.39
N LYS A 44 8.25 3.44 12.40
CA LYS A 44 9.68 3.57 12.10
C LYS A 44 9.92 4.15 10.70
N VAL A 45 11.06 4.83 10.55
CA VAL A 45 11.68 5.18 9.27
C VAL A 45 12.96 4.35 9.12
N PHE A 46 13.17 3.75 7.96
CA PHE A 46 14.42 3.06 7.65
C PHE A 46 15.33 3.97 6.84
N GLU A 47 16.46 4.33 7.43
CA GLU A 47 17.52 5.07 6.76
C GLU A 47 18.63 4.10 6.36
N TYR A 48 19.00 4.09 5.08
CA TYR A 48 20.02 3.18 4.56
C TYR A 48 21.38 3.85 4.50
N GLY A 49 22.39 3.22 5.09
CA GLY A 49 23.76 3.72 5.17
C GLY A 49 24.79 2.60 4.99
N GLY A 50 26.07 2.90 5.23
CA GLY A 50 27.17 1.97 5.01
C GLY A 50 27.76 2.02 3.60
N GLU A 51 28.90 1.36 3.40
CA GLU A 51 29.65 1.39 2.13
C GLU A 51 28.88 0.76 0.96
N GLY A 52 28.06 -0.26 1.25
CA GLY A 52 27.29 -1.00 0.25
C GLY A 52 26.27 -0.13 -0.48
N VAL A 53 25.85 0.99 0.12
CA VAL A 53 24.94 1.96 -0.53
C VAL A 53 25.54 2.50 -1.84
N ASN A 54 26.86 2.70 -1.89
CA ASN A 54 27.53 3.26 -3.08
C ASN A 54 27.45 2.34 -4.31
N THR A 55 27.17 1.06 -4.09
CA THR A 55 27.10 0.01 -5.11
C THR A 55 25.74 -0.04 -5.81
N LEU A 56 24.70 0.51 -5.15
CA LEU A 56 23.31 0.46 -5.62
C LEU A 56 22.94 1.70 -6.43
N THR A 57 22.38 1.50 -7.61
CA THR A 57 21.80 2.55 -8.44
C THR A 57 20.55 3.16 -7.80
N VAL A 58 20.11 4.32 -8.29
CA VAL A 58 18.89 4.97 -7.78
C VAL A 58 17.64 4.11 -7.97
N THR A 59 17.52 3.36 -9.07
CA THR A 59 16.37 2.49 -9.33
C THR A 59 16.37 1.26 -8.41
N GLU A 60 17.53 0.69 -8.10
CA GLU A 60 17.68 -0.37 -7.09
C GLU A 60 17.31 0.12 -5.68
N ARG A 61 17.80 1.31 -5.30
CA ARG A 61 17.39 1.97 -4.05
C ARG A 61 15.88 2.19 -4.01
N ALA A 62 15.29 2.62 -5.12
CA ALA A 62 13.84 2.82 -5.22
C ALA A 62 13.08 1.51 -5.00
N THR A 63 13.51 0.37 -5.56
CA THR A 63 12.93 -0.95 -5.28
C THR A 63 12.94 -1.27 -3.78
N ILE A 64 14.07 -1.06 -3.10
CA ILE A 64 14.21 -1.31 -1.65
C ILE A 64 13.26 -0.39 -0.86
N THR A 65 13.27 0.91 -1.14
CA THR A 65 12.41 1.87 -0.42
C THR A 65 10.92 1.68 -0.71
N ASN A 66 10.56 1.27 -1.93
CA ASN A 66 9.18 0.98 -2.33
C ASN A 66 8.60 -0.13 -1.44
N MET A 67 9.37 -1.21 -1.27
CA MET A 67 8.96 -2.35 -0.46
C MET A 67 9.16 -2.18 1.05
N GLY A 68 9.74 -1.06 1.48
CA GLY A 68 9.66 -0.62 2.88
C GLY A 68 8.21 -0.43 3.35
N ALA A 69 7.28 -0.14 2.43
CA ALA A 69 5.86 -0.06 2.75
C ALA A 69 5.29 -1.39 3.30
N GLU A 70 5.80 -2.53 2.84
CA GLU A 70 5.36 -3.86 3.28
C GLU A 70 5.83 -4.21 4.68
N LEU A 71 6.90 -3.59 5.19
CA LEU A 71 7.29 -3.65 6.61
C LEU A 71 6.32 -2.89 7.53
N GLY A 72 5.39 -2.12 6.96
CA GLY A 72 4.58 -1.14 7.69
C GLY A 72 5.36 0.13 8.05
N ALA A 73 6.52 0.36 7.41
CA ALA A 73 7.34 1.55 7.61
C ALA A 73 6.56 2.82 7.27
N LEU A 74 6.86 3.91 7.98
CA LEU A 74 6.38 5.22 7.58
C LEU A 74 6.97 5.62 6.22
N THR A 75 8.28 5.48 6.08
CA THR A 75 9.01 5.65 4.83
C THR A 75 10.41 5.03 4.96
N SER A 76 11.11 4.98 3.85
CA SER A 76 12.48 4.50 3.73
C SER A 76 13.29 5.48 2.89
N VAL A 77 14.54 5.73 3.24
CA VAL A 77 15.36 6.76 2.58
C VAL A 77 16.83 6.33 2.43
N PHE A 78 17.41 6.67 1.27
CA PHE A 78 18.84 6.59 1.01
C PHE A 78 19.44 8.00 0.93
N PRO A 79 20.75 8.17 1.21
CA PRO A 79 21.42 9.45 1.03
C PRO A 79 21.40 9.92 -0.43
N SER A 80 21.45 11.23 -0.62
CA SER A 80 21.73 11.84 -1.92
C SER A 80 23.24 11.93 -2.12
N ASP A 81 23.78 11.05 -2.95
CA ASP A 81 25.21 10.84 -3.14
C ASP A 81 25.60 10.86 -4.63
N ALA A 82 26.75 10.28 -4.99
CA ALA A 82 27.24 10.20 -6.36
C ALA A 82 26.32 9.39 -7.29
N GLN A 83 25.62 8.35 -6.79
CA GLN A 83 24.64 7.60 -7.59
C GLN A 83 23.42 8.47 -7.90
N THR A 84 22.95 9.24 -6.91
CA THR A 84 21.88 10.22 -7.11
C THR A 84 22.29 11.29 -8.13
N LYS A 85 23.52 11.80 -8.05
CA LYS A 85 24.07 12.74 -9.04
C LYS A 85 24.09 12.14 -10.44
N LYS A 86 24.61 10.91 -10.58
CA LYS A 86 24.68 10.19 -11.87
C LYS A 86 23.30 10.01 -12.48
N TYR A 87 22.31 9.59 -11.68
CA TYR A 87 20.94 9.42 -12.14
C TYR A 87 20.31 10.75 -12.56
N LEU A 88 20.44 11.81 -11.74
CA LEU A 88 19.94 13.14 -12.10
C LEU A 88 20.59 13.69 -13.36
N LYS A 89 21.90 13.46 -13.56
CA LYS A 89 22.60 13.80 -14.79
C LYS A 89 22.03 13.09 -16.02
N MET A 90 21.79 11.78 -15.93
CA MET A 90 21.14 11.04 -17.01
C MET A 90 19.73 11.56 -17.30
N GLN A 91 19.04 12.11 -16.30
CA GLN A 91 17.73 12.77 -16.45
C GLN A 91 17.81 14.26 -16.85
N GLY A 92 19.01 14.80 -17.14
CA GLY A 92 19.17 16.21 -17.52
C GLY A 92 18.98 17.21 -16.38
N ARG A 93 19.09 16.78 -15.12
CA ARG A 93 18.86 17.57 -13.89
C ARG A 93 20.08 17.59 -12.95
N GLU A 94 21.29 17.51 -13.50
CA GLU A 94 22.53 17.51 -12.70
C GLU A 94 22.66 18.77 -11.84
N ASP A 95 22.19 19.92 -12.34
CA ASP A 95 22.17 21.21 -11.63
C ASP A 95 21.25 21.23 -10.40
N LYS A 96 20.29 20.30 -10.30
CA LYS A 96 19.40 20.16 -9.15
C LYS A 96 19.96 19.26 -8.06
N TRP A 97 21.05 18.54 -8.32
CA TRP A 97 21.64 17.63 -7.34
C TRP A 97 22.22 18.40 -6.15
N LYS A 98 21.91 17.92 -4.94
CA LYS A 98 22.55 18.36 -3.70
C LYS A 98 22.94 17.13 -2.89
N PRO A 99 24.17 17.07 -2.33
CA PRO A 99 24.53 16.00 -1.43
C PRO A 99 23.71 16.12 -0.14
N VAL A 100 23.12 15.00 0.29
CA VAL A 100 22.37 14.91 1.55
C VAL A 100 22.78 13.60 2.20
N LYS A 101 23.36 13.68 3.39
CA LYS A 101 23.81 12.54 4.18
C LYS A 101 23.52 12.79 5.65
N ALA A 102 23.41 11.70 6.41
CA ALA A 102 23.37 11.78 7.86
C ALA A 102 24.62 12.50 8.40
N ALA A 103 24.44 13.22 9.51
CA ALA A 103 25.57 13.75 10.26
C ALA A 103 26.39 12.59 10.85
N SER A 104 27.70 12.77 11.01
CA SER A 104 28.54 11.75 11.69
C SER A 104 28.15 11.54 13.15
N THR A 105 27.42 12.49 13.74
CA THR A 105 26.86 12.43 15.10
C THR A 105 25.41 11.96 15.13
N ALA A 106 24.84 11.52 14.00
CA ALA A 106 23.48 11.01 13.95
C ALA A 106 23.33 9.80 14.87
N GLN A 107 22.26 9.79 15.67
CA GLN A 107 21.90 8.68 16.54
C GLN A 107 20.71 7.96 15.93
N TYR A 108 20.73 6.63 16.03
CA TYR A 108 19.67 5.77 15.52
C TYR A 108 19.09 4.96 16.67
N ASP A 109 17.78 4.74 16.65
CA ASP A 109 17.09 3.95 17.67
C ASP A 109 17.51 2.48 17.62
N GLU A 110 17.77 1.95 16.42
CA GLU A 110 18.22 0.59 16.18
C GLU A 110 19.15 0.56 14.94
N VAL A 111 20.03 -0.45 14.87
CA VAL A 111 20.92 -0.71 13.73
C VAL A 111 20.72 -2.13 13.24
N ILE A 112 20.54 -2.30 11.94
CA ILE A 112 20.42 -3.59 11.26
C ILE A 112 21.55 -3.68 10.23
N GLU A 113 22.37 -4.71 10.32
CA GLU A 113 23.47 -4.93 9.37
C GLU A 113 23.09 -5.99 8.32
N ILE A 114 23.36 -5.67 7.05
CA ILE A 114 23.18 -6.59 5.92
C ILE A 114 24.46 -6.57 5.07
N ASN A 115 25.11 -7.73 5.00
CA ASN A 115 26.18 -7.96 4.05
C ASN A 115 25.58 -8.35 2.69
N LEU A 116 25.70 -7.47 1.71
CA LEU A 116 25.16 -7.68 0.37
C LEU A 116 25.81 -8.89 -0.34
N SER A 117 27.03 -9.26 0.05
CA SER A 117 27.77 -10.35 -0.58
C SER A 117 27.37 -11.74 -0.08
N GLU A 118 26.60 -11.82 1.01
CA GLU A 118 26.07 -13.08 1.55
C GLU A 118 24.63 -13.36 1.10
N LEU A 119 23.99 -12.42 0.41
CA LEU A 119 22.64 -12.58 -0.09
C LEU A 119 22.61 -13.57 -1.27
N GLU A 120 21.48 -14.26 -1.40
CA GLU A 120 21.14 -15.14 -2.52
C GLU A 120 19.79 -14.70 -3.11
N PRO A 121 19.42 -15.15 -4.33
CA PRO A 121 18.08 -14.87 -4.86
C PRO A 121 16.98 -15.36 -3.91
N MET A 122 16.04 -14.48 -3.59
CA MET A 122 14.98 -14.70 -2.62
C MET A 122 13.58 -14.65 -3.26
N ILE A 123 12.63 -15.28 -2.58
CA ILE A 123 11.24 -15.37 -3.03
C ILE A 123 10.29 -15.27 -1.83
N ALA A 124 9.29 -14.39 -1.93
CA ALA A 124 8.20 -14.35 -0.97
C ALA A 124 7.08 -15.30 -1.42
N LYS A 125 6.74 -16.27 -0.58
CA LYS A 125 5.68 -17.25 -0.79
C LYS A 125 4.31 -16.66 -0.44
N PRO A 126 3.21 -17.22 -0.95
CA PRO A 126 1.86 -16.84 -0.54
C PRO A 126 1.65 -17.07 0.98
N HIS A 127 0.74 -16.37 1.65
CA HIS A 127 -0.02 -15.19 1.20
C HIS A 127 0.47 -13.92 1.93
N SER A 128 1.79 -13.78 2.11
CA SER A 128 2.37 -12.62 2.79
C SER A 128 3.75 -12.27 2.23
N PRO A 129 4.06 -10.97 2.06
CA PRO A 129 5.35 -10.54 1.50
C PRO A 129 6.55 -10.83 2.42
N ASP A 130 6.32 -11.15 3.69
CA ASP A 130 7.34 -11.57 4.64
C ASP A 130 7.56 -13.08 4.74
N ASN A 131 6.78 -13.90 4.02
CA ASN A 131 6.95 -15.35 3.96
C ASN A 131 8.09 -15.71 3.00
N VAL A 132 9.30 -15.25 3.31
CA VAL A 132 10.46 -15.26 2.41
C VAL A 132 11.35 -16.47 2.65
N CYS A 133 11.77 -17.13 1.58
CA CYS A 133 12.84 -18.13 1.56
C CYS A 133 13.80 -17.89 0.39
N LYS A 134 14.89 -18.66 0.30
CA LYS A 134 15.75 -18.65 -0.89
C LYS A 134 15.03 -19.31 -2.06
N VAL A 135 15.31 -18.88 -3.28
CA VAL A 135 14.73 -19.49 -4.50
C VAL A 135 15.17 -20.95 -4.64
N SER A 136 16.43 -21.25 -4.30
CA SER A 136 17.01 -22.60 -4.36
C SER A 136 16.28 -23.64 -3.51
N GLU A 137 15.58 -23.22 -2.45
CA GLU A 137 14.84 -24.10 -1.54
C GLU A 137 13.51 -24.60 -2.13
N ILE A 138 12.93 -23.89 -3.11
CA ILE A 138 11.59 -24.18 -3.64
C ILE A 138 11.53 -24.25 -5.18
N LYS A 139 12.66 -24.54 -5.82
CA LYS A 139 12.74 -24.70 -7.27
C LYS A 139 11.94 -25.90 -7.77
N GLY A 140 11.51 -25.86 -9.04
CA GLY A 140 10.82 -26.97 -9.71
C GLY A 140 9.29 -26.97 -9.57
N ILE A 141 8.72 -26.02 -8.82
CA ILE A 141 7.27 -25.88 -8.69
C ILE A 141 6.68 -25.29 -9.98
N LYS A 142 5.68 -25.95 -10.59
CA LYS A 142 5.02 -25.52 -11.84
C LYS A 142 4.34 -24.16 -11.69
N VAL A 143 4.54 -23.30 -12.69
CA VAL A 143 4.00 -21.94 -12.76
C VAL A 143 3.03 -21.81 -13.93
N HIS A 144 2.00 -20.98 -13.77
CA HIS A 144 0.99 -20.74 -14.81
C HIS A 144 1.07 -19.32 -15.37
N GLN A 145 1.56 -18.37 -14.57
CA GLN A 145 1.60 -16.96 -14.93
C GLN A 145 2.84 -16.30 -14.36
N VAL A 146 3.43 -15.40 -15.17
CA VAL A 146 4.49 -14.49 -14.73
C VAL A 146 4.08 -13.06 -15.09
N CYS A 147 4.15 -12.13 -14.14
CA CYS A 147 3.89 -10.72 -14.38
C CYS A 147 5.07 -9.86 -13.91
N ILE A 148 5.73 -9.20 -14.85
CA ILE A 148 6.87 -8.32 -14.61
C ILE A 148 6.41 -6.87 -14.71
N GLY A 149 6.98 -6.01 -13.88
CA GLY A 149 6.73 -4.57 -13.89
C GLY A 149 6.25 -4.04 -12.55
N SER A 150 5.16 -3.27 -12.60
CA SER A 150 4.66 -2.37 -11.54
C SER A 150 5.67 -1.30 -11.14
N CYS A 151 5.31 -0.40 -10.22
CA CYS A 151 6.23 0.62 -9.74
C CYS A 151 7.48 0.06 -9.01
N THR A 152 7.48 -1.23 -8.63
CA THR A 152 8.57 -1.84 -7.84
C THR A 152 9.77 -2.25 -8.70
N ASN A 153 9.54 -2.91 -9.85
CA ASN A 153 10.57 -3.44 -10.74
C ASN A 153 10.17 -3.28 -12.21
N SER A 154 10.20 -2.04 -12.70
CA SER A 154 9.88 -1.69 -14.10
C SER A 154 10.75 -0.54 -14.63
N SER A 155 11.91 -0.34 -14.01
CA SER A 155 12.87 0.64 -14.49
C SER A 155 13.45 0.22 -15.84
N TYR A 156 14.16 1.14 -16.50
CA TYR A 156 14.92 0.80 -17.70
C TYR A 156 15.89 -0.36 -17.46
N HIS A 157 16.49 -0.45 -16.26
CA HIS A 157 17.37 -1.55 -15.90
C HIS A 157 16.58 -2.87 -15.87
N ASP A 158 15.53 -2.96 -15.04
CA ASP A 158 14.74 -4.18 -14.86
C ASP A 158 14.24 -4.73 -16.21
N LEU A 159 13.70 -3.86 -17.06
CA LEU A 159 13.15 -4.26 -18.35
C LEU A 159 14.24 -4.60 -19.37
N THR A 160 15.41 -3.94 -19.33
CA THR A 160 16.52 -4.31 -20.21
C THR A 160 17.10 -5.67 -19.83
N VAL A 161 17.24 -5.98 -18.52
CA VAL A 161 17.63 -7.33 -18.08
C VAL A 161 16.64 -8.35 -18.60
N ALA A 162 15.34 -8.09 -18.42
CA ALA A 162 14.30 -9.01 -18.87
C ALA A 162 14.38 -9.28 -20.39
N ALA A 163 14.53 -8.23 -21.21
CA ALA A 163 14.69 -8.39 -22.65
C ALA A 163 15.95 -9.18 -23.02
N MET A 164 17.09 -8.90 -22.38
CA MET A 164 18.35 -9.60 -22.66
C MET A 164 18.29 -11.09 -22.28
N MET A 165 17.59 -11.43 -21.19
CA MET A 165 17.35 -12.82 -20.82
C MET A 165 16.38 -13.53 -21.78
N LEU A 166 15.39 -12.82 -22.31
CA LEU A 166 14.41 -13.35 -23.27
C LEU A 166 14.95 -13.45 -24.69
N LYS A 167 15.99 -12.70 -25.03
CA LYS A 167 16.51 -12.59 -26.40
C LYS A 167 16.86 -13.96 -26.99
N GLY A 168 16.23 -14.27 -28.13
CA GLY A 168 16.44 -15.54 -28.86
C GLY A 168 15.87 -16.77 -28.15
N ARG A 169 15.01 -16.59 -27.14
CA ARG A 169 14.34 -17.65 -26.40
C ARG A 169 12.83 -17.44 -26.45
N GLU A 170 12.09 -18.53 -26.32
CA GLU A 170 10.64 -18.50 -26.15
C GLU A 170 10.26 -18.83 -24.71
N ILE A 171 9.17 -18.27 -24.21
CA ILE A 171 8.62 -18.65 -22.91
C ILE A 171 8.02 -20.06 -22.96
N HIS A 172 7.94 -20.72 -21.80
CA HIS A 172 7.30 -22.03 -21.71
C HIS A 172 5.83 -21.95 -22.19
N PRO A 173 5.34 -22.89 -23.04
CA PRO A 173 4.02 -22.79 -23.68
C PRO A 173 2.85 -22.80 -22.70
N GLU A 174 3.05 -23.35 -21.50
CA GLU A 174 2.04 -23.36 -20.42
C GLU A 174 2.09 -22.12 -19.52
N VAL A 175 3.01 -21.18 -19.76
CA VAL A 175 3.17 -19.96 -18.96
C VAL A 175 2.66 -18.74 -19.70
N SER A 176 1.79 -17.97 -19.05
CA SER A 176 1.41 -16.65 -19.50
C SER A 176 2.37 -15.58 -18.94
N LEU A 177 3.26 -15.02 -19.76
CA LEU A 177 4.13 -13.89 -19.39
C LEU A 177 3.52 -12.53 -19.79
N THR A 178 3.45 -11.59 -18.84
CA THR A 178 3.14 -10.19 -19.11
C THR A 178 4.20 -9.23 -18.58
N ILE A 179 4.40 -8.12 -19.28
CA ILE A 179 5.39 -7.09 -18.95
C ILE A 179 4.70 -5.72 -18.93
N SER A 180 4.81 -5.01 -17.81
CA SER A 180 4.25 -3.67 -17.61
C SER A 180 5.35 -2.64 -17.38
N PRO A 181 5.59 -1.72 -18.33
CA PRO A 181 6.54 -0.64 -18.13
C PRO A 181 6.05 0.35 -17.08
N GLY A 182 6.97 0.89 -16.27
CA GLY A 182 6.62 1.82 -15.19
C GLY A 182 6.33 3.24 -15.64
N SER A 183 6.75 3.61 -16.85
CA SER A 183 6.51 4.93 -17.43
C SER A 183 6.60 4.90 -18.95
N ARG A 184 6.00 5.91 -19.58
CA ARG A 184 6.13 6.17 -21.02
C ARG A 184 7.59 6.40 -21.44
N GLN A 185 8.36 7.11 -20.61
CA GLN A 185 9.80 7.32 -20.82
C GLN A 185 10.54 5.98 -20.96
N VAL A 186 10.31 5.04 -20.03
CA VAL A 186 10.96 3.72 -20.09
C VAL A 186 10.49 2.94 -21.31
N LEU A 187 9.18 2.91 -21.59
CA LEU A 187 8.61 2.23 -22.75
C LEU A 187 9.21 2.75 -24.08
N GLU A 188 9.34 4.07 -24.23
CA GLU A 188 9.95 4.67 -25.41
C GLU A 188 11.42 4.27 -25.56
N MET A 189 12.18 4.29 -24.44
CA MET A 189 13.60 3.94 -24.44
C MET A 189 13.83 2.47 -24.83
N ILE A 190 13.05 1.52 -24.30
CA ILE A 190 13.17 0.10 -24.65
C ILE A 190 12.64 -0.21 -26.05
N SER A 191 11.73 0.61 -26.57
CA SER A 191 11.27 0.53 -27.96
C SER A 191 12.41 0.88 -28.92
N LYS A 192 13.17 1.94 -28.60
CA LYS A 192 14.25 2.44 -29.47
C LYS A 192 15.52 1.60 -29.45
N ASN A 193 15.77 0.82 -28.39
CA ASN A 193 16.99 0.01 -28.27
C ASN A 193 16.80 -1.47 -28.70
N GLY A 194 15.59 -1.84 -29.15
CA GLY A 194 15.26 -3.20 -29.59
C GLY A 194 14.81 -4.15 -28.47
N ALA A 195 14.93 -3.76 -27.20
CA ALA A 195 14.53 -4.62 -26.07
C ALA A 195 13.04 -4.98 -26.10
N LEU A 196 12.18 -4.06 -26.54
CA LEU A 196 10.75 -4.38 -26.71
C LEU A 196 10.53 -5.47 -27.77
N ALA A 197 11.29 -5.44 -28.88
CA ALA A 197 11.18 -6.45 -29.93
C ALA A 197 11.62 -7.83 -29.40
N ASP A 198 12.72 -7.89 -28.64
CA ASP A 198 13.19 -9.14 -28.02
C ASP A 198 12.14 -9.72 -27.06
N MET A 199 11.43 -8.88 -26.29
CA MET A 199 10.33 -9.32 -25.42
C MET A 199 9.13 -9.85 -26.21
N ILE A 200 8.71 -9.17 -27.27
CA ILE A 200 7.57 -9.60 -28.09
C ILE A 200 7.91 -10.93 -28.78
N ALA A 201 9.13 -11.05 -29.32
CA ALA A 201 9.60 -12.25 -30.01
C ALA A 201 9.61 -13.48 -29.09
N SER A 202 9.80 -13.31 -27.78
CA SER A 202 9.76 -14.42 -26.82
C SER A 202 8.36 -14.93 -26.49
N GLY A 203 7.29 -14.29 -27.01
CA GLY A 203 5.90 -14.57 -26.66
C GLY A 203 5.37 -13.79 -25.44
N ALA A 204 6.13 -12.83 -24.91
CA ALA A 204 5.66 -11.98 -23.81
C ALA A 204 4.58 -10.99 -24.30
N ARG A 205 3.56 -10.75 -23.48
CA ARG A 205 2.56 -9.71 -23.76
C ARG A 205 2.89 -8.41 -23.04
N LEU A 206 3.10 -7.34 -23.80
CA LEU A 206 3.16 -6.00 -23.25
C LEU A 206 1.77 -5.55 -22.78
N ILE A 207 1.70 -4.96 -21.59
CA ILE A 207 0.47 -4.31 -21.09
C ILE A 207 0.71 -2.82 -20.85
N GLU A 208 -0.39 -2.08 -20.68
CA GLU A 208 -0.42 -0.64 -20.49
C GLU A 208 0.56 -0.15 -19.41
N VAL A 209 1.02 1.10 -19.56
CA VAL A 209 1.84 1.81 -18.55
C VAL A 209 0.95 2.21 -17.38
N ALA A 210 0.59 1.22 -16.55
CA ALA A 210 -0.35 1.35 -15.46
C ALA A 210 -0.10 0.28 -14.37
N CYS A 211 -0.76 0.39 -13.22
CA CYS A 211 -0.63 -0.61 -12.15
C CYS A 211 -1.06 -2.02 -12.57
N GLY A 212 -2.13 -2.12 -13.37
CA GLY A 212 -2.64 -3.37 -13.94
C GLY A 212 -2.72 -4.54 -12.94
N PRO A 213 -2.07 -5.68 -13.21
CA PRO A 213 -2.16 -6.89 -12.38
C PRO A 213 -1.68 -6.68 -10.93
N CYS A 214 -0.86 -5.67 -10.64
CA CYS A 214 -0.38 -5.36 -9.30
C CYS A 214 -1.51 -5.04 -8.31
N ILE A 215 -2.64 -4.56 -8.80
CA ILE A 215 -3.85 -4.27 -8.02
C ILE A 215 -5.01 -5.21 -8.35
N GLY A 216 -4.75 -6.30 -9.08
CA GLY A 216 -5.78 -7.25 -9.52
C GLY A 216 -6.64 -6.75 -10.69
N MET A 217 -6.16 -5.78 -11.48
CA MET A 217 -6.84 -5.30 -12.68
C MET A 217 -6.25 -5.95 -13.93
N GLY A 218 -6.94 -6.96 -14.46
CA GLY A 218 -6.50 -7.75 -15.61
C GLY A 218 -5.41 -8.76 -15.24
N GLN A 219 -5.13 -9.68 -16.17
CA GLN A 219 -4.20 -10.82 -15.98
C GLN A 219 -4.46 -11.59 -14.67
N SER A 220 -5.72 -11.93 -14.40
CA SER A 220 -6.06 -12.82 -13.28
C SER A 220 -5.47 -14.22 -13.52
N PRO A 221 -4.79 -14.82 -12.54
CA PRO A 221 -4.31 -16.19 -12.65
C PRO A 221 -5.48 -17.20 -12.65
N PRO A 222 -5.29 -18.43 -13.14
CA PRO A 222 -6.30 -19.47 -13.02
C PRO A 222 -6.57 -19.82 -11.54
N SER A 223 -7.75 -20.36 -11.25
CA SER A 223 -8.12 -20.83 -9.90
C SER A 223 -7.09 -21.82 -9.35
N GLY A 224 -6.67 -21.62 -8.10
CA GLY A 224 -5.59 -22.39 -7.47
C GLY A 224 -4.19 -22.16 -8.08
N GLY A 225 -4.09 -21.36 -9.14
CA GLY A 225 -2.89 -21.22 -9.96
C GLY A 225 -1.76 -20.47 -9.28
N ILE A 226 -0.53 -20.83 -9.67
CA ILE A 226 0.70 -20.16 -9.24
C ILE A 226 1.06 -19.02 -10.18
N SER A 227 1.22 -17.82 -9.62
CA SER A 227 1.58 -16.58 -10.32
C SER A 227 2.84 -15.98 -9.71
N ILE A 228 3.89 -15.82 -10.52
CA ILE A 228 5.15 -15.19 -10.13
C ILE A 228 5.11 -13.72 -10.51
N ARG A 229 5.43 -12.82 -9.58
CA ARG A 229 5.30 -11.38 -9.82
C ARG A 229 6.51 -10.61 -9.32
N THR A 230 6.94 -9.61 -10.07
CA THR A 230 8.02 -8.70 -9.64
C THR A 230 7.50 -7.53 -8.81
N PHE A 231 6.31 -7.67 -8.23
CA PHE A 231 5.62 -6.61 -7.50
C PHE A 231 5.99 -6.63 -6.02
N ASN A 232 5.23 -5.92 -5.20
CA ASN A 232 5.46 -5.79 -3.77
C ASN A 232 4.45 -6.52 -2.87
N ARG A 233 3.25 -6.92 -3.36
CA ARG A 233 2.20 -7.53 -2.52
C ARG A 233 1.63 -8.82 -3.10
N ASN A 234 1.48 -9.83 -2.25
CA ASN A 234 0.91 -11.14 -2.57
C ASN A 234 -0.12 -11.66 -1.55
N PHE A 235 -0.81 -10.74 -0.85
CA PHE A 235 -1.92 -11.11 0.03
C PHE A 235 -3.01 -11.90 -0.71
N GLU A 236 -3.74 -12.75 0.02
CA GLU A 236 -4.83 -13.58 -0.50
C GLU A 236 -5.86 -12.74 -1.27
N GLY A 237 -6.32 -13.24 -2.43
CA GLY A 237 -7.27 -12.56 -3.32
C GLY A 237 -6.80 -11.26 -3.99
N ARG A 238 -5.55 -10.82 -3.77
CA ARG A 238 -5.02 -9.56 -4.34
C ARG A 238 -4.95 -9.55 -5.87
N SER A 239 -4.73 -10.71 -6.49
CA SER A 239 -4.45 -10.86 -7.92
C SER A 239 -5.68 -10.86 -8.82
N GLY A 240 -6.89 -10.74 -8.26
CA GLY A 240 -8.15 -10.85 -8.99
C GLY A 240 -8.78 -12.24 -8.95
N THR A 241 -8.04 -13.25 -8.47
CA THR A 241 -8.51 -14.63 -8.24
C THR A 241 -8.29 -14.97 -6.76
N ALA A 242 -9.33 -15.41 -6.06
CA ALA A 242 -9.34 -15.52 -4.60
C ALA A 242 -8.31 -16.54 -4.07
N ASP A 243 -8.29 -17.73 -4.68
CA ASP A 243 -7.51 -18.90 -4.28
C ASP A 243 -6.15 -19.01 -5.00
N ALA A 244 -5.69 -17.92 -5.63
CA ALA A 244 -4.44 -17.93 -6.37
C ALA A 244 -3.21 -17.76 -5.47
N HIS A 245 -2.16 -18.51 -5.80
CA HIS A 245 -0.90 -18.56 -5.08
C HIS A 245 0.12 -17.60 -5.73
N VAL A 246 0.21 -16.38 -5.19
CA VAL A 246 1.11 -15.33 -5.72
C VAL A 246 2.45 -15.35 -5.00
N TYR A 247 3.54 -15.42 -5.77
CA TYR A 247 4.91 -15.32 -5.26
C TYR A 247 5.55 -14.01 -5.72
N LEU A 248 6.42 -13.41 -4.89
CA LEU A 248 7.14 -12.19 -5.22
C LEU A 248 8.64 -12.45 -5.38
N VAL A 249 9.21 -11.99 -6.48
CA VAL A 249 10.61 -12.24 -6.86
C VAL A 249 11.24 -11.03 -7.56
N SER A 250 12.53 -11.12 -7.89
CA SER A 250 13.22 -10.22 -8.83
C SER A 250 12.82 -10.49 -10.30
N PRO A 251 13.01 -9.53 -11.21
CA PRO A 251 12.84 -9.75 -12.66
C PRO A 251 13.60 -10.95 -13.22
N GLU A 252 14.81 -11.19 -12.74
CA GLU A 252 15.72 -12.25 -13.15
C GLU A 252 15.12 -13.62 -12.83
N THR A 253 14.71 -13.82 -11.58
CA THR A 253 14.01 -15.04 -11.16
C THR A 253 12.69 -15.21 -11.91
N ALA A 254 11.96 -14.13 -12.15
CA ALA A 254 10.69 -14.17 -12.89
C ALA A 254 10.89 -14.63 -14.34
N ILE A 255 11.90 -14.12 -15.04
CA ILE A 255 12.19 -14.51 -16.43
C ILE A 255 12.73 -15.93 -16.51
N ALA A 256 13.68 -16.32 -15.65
CA ALA A 256 14.15 -17.71 -15.59
C ALA A 256 12.98 -18.68 -15.40
N THR A 257 12.04 -18.31 -14.52
CA THR A 257 10.82 -19.08 -14.28
C THR A 257 9.86 -19.09 -15.48
N ALA A 258 9.71 -17.97 -16.18
CA ALA A 258 8.85 -17.88 -17.36
C ALA A 258 9.33 -18.77 -18.52
N ILE A 259 10.65 -18.88 -18.69
CA ILE A 259 11.28 -19.69 -19.73
C ILE A 259 11.19 -21.17 -19.39
N ASN A 260 11.40 -21.54 -18.12
CA ASN A 260 11.46 -22.94 -17.71
C ASN A 260 10.08 -23.55 -17.35
N GLY A 261 9.05 -22.74 -17.13
CA GLY A 261 7.73 -23.23 -16.71
C GLY A 261 7.60 -23.59 -15.22
N VAL A 262 8.71 -23.49 -14.48
CA VAL A 262 8.81 -23.83 -13.05
C VAL A 262 9.61 -22.77 -12.31
N ILE A 263 9.37 -22.60 -11.00
CA ILE A 263 10.20 -21.73 -10.15
C ILE A 263 11.66 -22.09 -10.34
N SER A 264 12.46 -21.13 -10.80
CA SER A 264 13.84 -21.35 -11.24
C SER A 264 14.79 -20.35 -10.58
N ASP A 265 15.98 -20.82 -10.20
CA ASP A 265 17.04 -19.96 -9.68
C ASP A 265 17.73 -19.24 -10.85
N PRO A 266 17.81 -17.89 -10.84
CA PRO A 266 18.42 -17.16 -11.95
C PRO A 266 19.92 -17.46 -12.11
N ARG A 267 20.60 -18.00 -11.09
CA ARG A 267 22.01 -18.41 -11.18
C ARG A 267 22.24 -19.57 -12.16
N ASP A 268 21.20 -20.37 -12.41
CA ASP A 268 21.26 -21.47 -13.39
C ASP A 268 21.25 -20.95 -14.85
N PHE A 269 21.08 -19.64 -15.05
CA PHE A 269 20.93 -19.01 -16.37
C PHE A 269 22.26 -18.58 -17.02
N GLY A 270 23.40 -18.88 -16.37
CA GLY A 270 24.74 -18.62 -16.86
C GLY A 270 25.33 -17.32 -16.33
N ASP A 271 26.08 -16.61 -17.19
CA ASP A 271 26.74 -15.36 -16.82
C ASP A 271 25.75 -14.22 -16.56
N PRO A 272 26.00 -13.36 -15.54
CA PRO A 272 25.11 -12.25 -15.22
C PRO A 272 25.05 -11.23 -16.37
N ILE A 273 23.86 -10.67 -16.57
CA ILE A 273 23.64 -9.64 -17.59
C ILE A 273 24.26 -8.31 -17.17
N VAL A 274 25.15 -7.77 -18.01
CA VAL A 274 25.73 -6.43 -17.83
C VAL A 274 25.01 -5.43 -18.71
N ILE A 275 24.30 -4.48 -18.09
CA ILE A 275 23.55 -3.45 -18.83
C ILE A 275 24.44 -2.26 -19.18
N LYS A 276 24.44 -1.90 -20.47
CA LYS A 276 24.96 -0.62 -20.93
C LYS A 276 23.90 0.47 -20.75
N TYR A 277 24.09 1.29 -19.72
CA TYR A 277 23.20 2.43 -19.46
C TYR A 277 23.31 3.52 -20.54
N PRO A 278 22.20 4.17 -20.90
CA PRO A 278 22.22 5.30 -21.81
C PRO A 278 22.91 6.51 -21.16
N LYS A 279 23.54 7.37 -21.96
CA LYS A 279 24.13 8.62 -21.45
C LYS A 279 23.08 9.60 -20.93
N LYS A 280 21.88 9.58 -21.51
CA LYS A 280 20.73 10.40 -21.16
C LYS A 280 19.44 9.60 -21.35
N PHE A 281 18.45 9.84 -20.50
CA PHE A 281 17.07 9.40 -20.69
C PHE A 281 16.34 10.40 -21.59
N ILE A 282 15.40 9.90 -22.38
CA ILE A 282 14.51 10.76 -23.16
C ILE A 282 13.50 11.39 -22.19
N VAL A 283 13.51 12.71 -22.06
CA VAL A 283 12.51 13.45 -21.29
C VAL A 283 11.52 14.04 -22.27
N ASP A 284 10.26 13.60 -22.17
CA ASP A 284 9.17 14.09 -22.98
C ASP A 284 7.96 14.35 -22.09
N ASP A 285 7.70 15.64 -21.86
CA ASP A 285 6.62 16.14 -21.02
C ASP A 285 5.40 16.57 -21.85
N SER A 286 5.33 16.23 -23.15
CA SER A 286 4.24 16.65 -24.05
C SER A 286 2.84 16.20 -23.61
N MET A 287 2.74 15.16 -22.77
CA MET A 287 1.48 14.69 -22.18
C MET A 287 1.17 15.33 -20.81
N ILE A 288 2.04 16.18 -20.29
CA ILE A 288 1.80 16.95 -19.06
C ILE A 288 1.07 18.23 -19.46
N ILE A 289 -0.21 18.32 -19.08
CA ILE A 289 -0.99 19.54 -19.26
C ILE A 289 -0.65 20.49 -18.09
N PRO A 290 -0.03 21.66 -18.33
CA PRO A 290 0.24 22.61 -17.26
C PRO A 290 -1.07 23.22 -16.72
N PRO A 291 -1.06 23.74 -15.49
CA PRO A 291 -2.21 24.50 -14.99
C PRO A 291 -2.49 25.72 -15.89
N SER A 292 -3.77 26.08 -16.03
CA SER A 292 -4.17 27.31 -16.72
C SER A 292 -3.52 28.53 -16.06
N GLU A 293 -3.07 29.50 -16.85
CA GLU A 293 -2.61 30.81 -16.36
C GLU A 293 -3.77 31.61 -15.73
N LYS A 294 -5.00 31.24 -16.04
CA LYS A 294 -6.23 31.83 -15.52
C LYS A 294 -7.09 30.75 -14.86
N PRO A 295 -6.69 30.24 -13.68
CA PRO A 295 -7.37 29.11 -13.03
C PRO A 295 -8.83 29.40 -12.68
N GLU A 296 -9.19 30.66 -12.43
CA GLU A 296 -10.55 31.13 -12.14
C GLU A 296 -11.50 31.04 -13.34
N GLU A 297 -10.99 31.09 -14.57
CA GLU A 297 -11.79 30.94 -15.80
C GLU A 297 -12.05 29.46 -16.15
N VAL A 298 -11.38 28.52 -15.46
CA VAL A 298 -11.51 27.09 -15.75
C VAL A 298 -12.85 26.54 -15.24
N SER A 299 -13.72 26.16 -16.17
CA SER A 299 -14.95 25.44 -15.85
C SER A 299 -14.66 23.97 -15.49
N ILE A 300 -15.01 23.56 -14.27
CA ILE A 300 -14.86 22.18 -13.82
C ILE A 300 -16.04 21.35 -14.30
N ILE A 301 -15.81 20.53 -15.33
CA ILE A 301 -16.81 19.59 -15.86
C ILE A 301 -16.90 18.38 -14.93
N ARG A 302 -18.13 18.07 -14.47
CA ARG A 302 -18.41 16.92 -13.61
C ARG A 302 -19.31 15.94 -14.33
N GLY A 303 -18.81 14.72 -14.58
CA GLY A 303 -19.61 13.63 -15.13
C GLY A 303 -20.64 13.09 -14.11
N PRO A 304 -21.54 12.18 -14.54
CA PRO A 304 -22.62 11.67 -13.68
C PRO A 304 -22.12 10.97 -12.40
N ASN A 305 -20.90 10.40 -12.43
CA ASN A 305 -20.22 9.74 -11.31
C ASN A 305 -19.29 10.66 -10.49
N ILE A 306 -19.37 11.98 -10.68
CA ILE A 306 -18.69 12.96 -9.83
C ILE A 306 -19.78 13.70 -9.06
N LYS A 307 -19.97 13.32 -7.79
CA LYS A 307 -20.96 13.94 -6.90
C LYS A 307 -20.26 14.86 -5.89
N PRO A 308 -20.96 15.90 -5.37
CA PRO A 308 -20.46 16.67 -4.25
C PRO A 308 -20.09 15.78 -3.07
N LEU A 309 -19.04 16.15 -2.34
CA LEU A 309 -18.67 15.46 -1.11
C LEU A 309 -19.80 15.62 -0.07
N PRO A 310 -20.23 14.54 0.61
CA PRO A 310 -21.19 14.65 1.69
C PRO A 310 -20.65 15.52 2.83
N LYS A 311 -21.51 16.37 3.39
CA LYS A 311 -21.20 17.17 4.58
C LYS A 311 -21.56 16.39 5.83
N LYS A 312 -20.70 16.48 6.85
CA LYS A 312 -20.93 15.92 8.17
C LYS A 312 -21.23 17.07 9.13
N GLU A 313 -22.35 16.97 9.84
CA GLU A 313 -22.72 17.96 10.85
C GLU A 313 -21.81 17.85 12.09
N PRO A 314 -21.68 18.95 12.87
CA PRO A 314 -20.96 18.92 14.15
C PRO A 314 -21.46 17.81 15.08
N MET A 315 -20.55 17.25 15.87
CA MET A 315 -20.88 16.18 16.81
C MET A 315 -21.86 16.73 17.87
N PRO A 316 -23.00 16.04 18.12
CA PRO A 316 -23.92 16.39 19.19
C PRO A 316 -23.31 16.05 20.56
N ASP A 317 -23.88 16.61 21.63
CA ASP A 317 -23.39 16.35 23.00
C ASP A 317 -23.57 14.90 23.43
N THR A 318 -24.61 14.22 22.92
CA THR A 318 -24.87 12.80 23.16
C THR A 318 -25.00 12.05 21.84
N LEU A 319 -24.27 10.95 21.69
CA LEU A 319 -24.43 10.03 20.57
C LEU A 319 -25.29 8.84 21.00
N LYS A 320 -26.41 8.60 20.33
CA LYS A 320 -27.33 7.48 20.58
C LYS A 320 -27.72 6.78 19.29
N GLY A 321 -27.94 5.47 19.30
CA GLY A 321 -28.31 4.69 18.12
C GLY A 321 -28.06 3.19 18.26
N ASP A 322 -28.41 2.44 17.23
CA ASP A 322 -28.34 0.98 17.24
C ASP A 322 -26.96 0.47 16.84
N VAL A 323 -26.61 -0.74 17.30
CA VAL A 323 -25.46 -1.49 16.78
C VAL A 323 -25.81 -1.98 15.37
N LEU A 324 -25.12 -1.43 14.37
CA LEU A 324 -25.35 -1.76 12.96
C LEU A 324 -24.53 -2.96 12.50
N LEU A 325 -23.41 -3.25 13.15
CA LEU A 325 -22.51 -4.34 12.78
C LEU A 325 -21.69 -4.79 13.99
N LYS A 326 -21.49 -6.10 14.12
CA LYS A 326 -20.51 -6.69 15.04
C LYS A 326 -19.60 -7.62 14.26
N VAL A 327 -18.29 -7.40 14.32
CA VAL A 327 -17.29 -8.15 13.55
C VAL A 327 -16.13 -8.60 14.42
N GLY A 328 -15.46 -9.69 14.02
CA GLY A 328 -14.30 -10.23 14.71
C GLY A 328 -13.01 -9.42 14.48
N ASP A 329 -11.89 -10.09 14.69
CA ASP A 329 -10.56 -9.52 14.51
C ASP A 329 -10.19 -9.34 13.03
N ASN A 330 -9.17 -8.53 12.77
CA ASN A 330 -8.47 -8.45 11.48
C ASN A 330 -9.34 -8.01 10.29
N ILE A 331 -10.42 -7.28 10.54
CA ILE A 331 -11.23 -6.65 9.49
C ILE A 331 -10.36 -5.68 8.69
N THR A 332 -10.21 -5.95 7.39
CA THR A 332 -9.39 -5.15 6.48
C THR A 332 -10.21 -4.01 5.88
N THR A 333 -9.53 -3.01 5.31
CA THR A 333 -10.22 -2.00 4.49
C THR A 333 -10.89 -2.61 3.25
N ASP A 334 -10.50 -3.80 2.78
CA ASP A 334 -11.18 -4.52 1.69
C ASP A 334 -12.46 -5.21 2.15
N HIS A 335 -12.54 -5.59 3.44
CA HIS A 335 -13.77 -6.04 4.07
C HIS A 335 -14.76 -4.87 4.28
N ILE A 336 -14.26 -3.70 4.69
CA ILE A 336 -15.09 -2.49 4.90
C ILE A 336 -15.56 -1.91 3.56
N MET A 337 -14.63 -1.70 2.62
CA MET A 337 -14.89 -1.06 1.33
C MET A 337 -14.07 -1.77 0.25
N PRO A 338 -14.67 -2.70 -0.51
CA PRO A 338 -13.94 -3.49 -1.48
C PRO A 338 -13.33 -2.64 -2.60
N ALA A 339 -12.27 -3.16 -3.23
CA ALA A 339 -11.81 -2.69 -4.53
C ALA A 339 -12.44 -3.51 -5.66
N GLY A 340 -11.92 -3.35 -6.87
CA GLY A 340 -12.31 -4.11 -8.05
C GLY A 340 -13.05 -3.27 -9.07
N ALA A 341 -13.25 -3.85 -10.26
CA ALA A 341 -13.80 -3.16 -11.42
C ALA A 341 -15.20 -2.55 -11.19
N LYS A 342 -15.99 -3.11 -10.28
CA LYS A 342 -17.33 -2.59 -9.93
C LYS A 342 -17.30 -1.36 -9.02
N VAL A 343 -16.28 -1.24 -8.16
CA VAL A 343 -16.24 -0.26 -7.07
C VAL A 343 -15.31 0.91 -7.39
N LEU A 344 -14.17 0.64 -8.03
CA LEU A 344 -13.18 1.67 -8.37
C LEU A 344 -13.74 2.82 -9.23
N PRO A 345 -14.63 2.59 -10.22
CA PRO A 345 -15.23 3.68 -10.99
C PRO A 345 -16.10 4.64 -10.17
N LEU A 346 -16.49 4.27 -8.95
CA LEU A 346 -17.41 5.04 -8.10
C LEU A 346 -16.71 5.89 -7.04
N ARG A 347 -15.38 6.00 -7.07
CA ARG A 347 -14.58 6.71 -6.02
C ARG A 347 -14.98 8.18 -5.82
N SER A 348 -15.53 8.82 -6.84
CA SER A 348 -16.02 10.21 -6.79
C SER A 348 -17.54 10.33 -6.61
N ASN A 349 -18.23 9.20 -6.39
CA ASN A 349 -19.67 9.12 -6.17
C ASN A 349 -19.95 8.41 -4.84
N ILE A 350 -19.84 9.15 -3.74
CA ILE A 350 -20.00 8.59 -2.38
C ILE A 350 -21.35 7.89 -2.17
N PRO A 351 -22.49 8.44 -2.65
CA PRO A 351 -23.77 7.73 -2.58
C PRO A 351 -23.78 6.37 -3.29
N ALA A 352 -23.13 6.26 -4.45
CA ALA A 352 -23.11 4.99 -5.18
C ALA A 352 -22.10 4.00 -4.58
N ILE A 353 -20.91 4.47 -4.19
CA ILE A 353 -19.89 3.59 -3.60
C ILE A 353 -20.32 3.08 -2.21
N SER A 354 -21.16 3.82 -1.48
CA SER A 354 -21.63 3.40 -0.17
C SER A 354 -22.49 2.13 -0.19
N GLU A 355 -23.09 1.78 -1.34
CA GLU A 355 -23.85 0.54 -1.49
C GLU A 355 -22.99 -0.73 -1.37
N PHE A 356 -21.67 -0.60 -1.44
CA PHE A 356 -20.71 -1.71 -1.34
C PHE A 356 -20.09 -1.84 0.06
N VAL A 357 -20.46 -0.97 1.01
CA VAL A 357 -19.89 -1.00 2.37
C VAL A 357 -20.26 -2.33 3.05
N PHE A 358 -19.25 -3.06 3.52
CA PHE A 358 -19.38 -4.38 4.15
C PHE A 358 -20.06 -5.47 3.31
N GLU A 359 -20.20 -5.33 1.99
CA GLU A 359 -20.91 -6.33 1.15
C GLU A 359 -20.32 -7.75 1.26
N LYS A 360 -19.01 -7.85 1.50
CA LYS A 360 -18.29 -9.13 1.69
C LYS A 360 -18.41 -9.70 3.11
N VAL A 361 -18.93 -8.93 4.06
CA VAL A 361 -18.99 -9.28 5.49
C VAL A 361 -20.43 -9.47 5.95
N ASP A 362 -21.30 -8.50 5.64
CA ASP A 362 -22.72 -8.51 5.94
C ASP A 362 -23.47 -7.75 4.85
N LYS A 363 -24.15 -8.50 3.96
CA LYS A 363 -24.90 -7.95 2.82
C LYS A 363 -26.07 -7.07 3.25
N GLU A 364 -26.60 -7.24 4.46
CA GLU A 364 -27.72 -6.46 4.98
C GLU A 364 -27.27 -5.15 5.64
N PHE A 365 -25.96 -4.94 5.81
CA PHE A 365 -25.42 -3.76 6.51
C PHE A 365 -25.96 -2.44 5.94
N VAL A 366 -25.87 -2.24 4.63
CA VAL A 366 -26.25 -0.97 3.99
C VAL A 366 -27.74 -0.69 4.18
N LYS A 367 -28.58 -1.71 3.98
CA LYS A 367 -30.02 -1.62 4.19
C LYS A 367 -30.33 -1.24 5.64
N ARG A 368 -29.73 -1.95 6.60
CA ARG A 368 -29.88 -1.70 8.04
C ARG A 368 -29.44 -0.29 8.42
N ALA A 369 -28.31 0.17 7.92
CA ALA A 369 -27.79 1.50 8.20
C ALA A 369 -28.74 2.61 7.69
N LYS A 370 -29.31 2.43 6.50
CA LYS A 370 -30.30 3.36 5.94
C LYS A 370 -31.61 3.37 6.72
N GLU A 371 -32.16 2.20 7.03
CA GLU A 371 -33.43 2.07 7.78
C GLU A 371 -33.33 2.66 9.19
N LYS A 372 -32.17 2.52 9.85
CA LYS A 372 -31.92 3.02 11.20
C LYS A 372 -31.41 4.47 11.25
N GLY A 373 -31.10 5.08 10.11
CA GLY A 373 -30.50 6.42 10.05
C GLY A 373 -29.10 6.48 10.67
N GLY A 374 -28.31 5.40 10.52
CA GLY A 374 -26.98 5.28 11.08
C GLY A 374 -26.92 4.68 12.49
N GLY A 375 -25.71 4.60 13.07
CA GLY A 375 -25.50 3.88 14.33
C GLY A 375 -24.03 3.57 14.62
N PHE A 376 -23.79 2.47 15.32
CA PHE A 376 -22.48 2.09 15.87
C PHE A 376 -21.94 0.80 15.26
N LEU A 377 -20.62 0.70 15.12
CA LEU A 377 -19.95 -0.54 14.74
C LEU A 377 -19.16 -1.08 15.94
N ILE A 378 -19.27 -2.38 16.18
CA ILE A 378 -18.52 -3.11 17.20
C ILE A 378 -17.52 -4.05 16.51
N GLY A 379 -16.26 -4.08 16.93
CA GLY A 379 -15.24 -4.89 16.27
C GLY A 379 -14.15 -5.46 17.19
N GLY A 380 -13.38 -6.40 16.64
CA GLY A 380 -12.26 -7.04 17.34
C GLY A 380 -10.94 -6.27 17.29
N ILE A 381 -9.83 -7.01 17.26
CA ILE A 381 -8.45 -6.53 17.22
C ILE A 381 -8.10 -6.09 15.78
N ASN A 382 -7.26 -5.05 15.66
CA ASN A 382 -6.66 -4.63 14.38
C ASN A 382 -7.69 -4.28 13.30
N TYR A 383 -8.74 -3.57 13.69
CA TYR A 383 -9.82 -3.14 12.80
C TYR A 383 -9.34 -2.10 11.79
N GLY A 384 -9.69 -2.29 10.51
CA GLY A 384 -9.37 -1.41 9.41
C GLY A 384 -7.96 -1.58 8.85
N GLN A 385 -7.35 -2.76 8.97
CA GLN A 385 -6.00 -3.01 8.47
C GLN A 385 -5.90 -3.02 6.93
N GLY A 386 -4.70 -2.79 6.41
CA GLY A 386 -4.42 -2.86 4.98
C GLY A 386 -4.34 -1.50 4.29
N SER A 387 -5.08 -1.33 3.20
CA SER A 387 -4.92 -0.22 2.27
C SER A 387 -5.33 1.13 2.88
N SER A 388 -4.66 2.22 2.52
CA SER A 388 -4.90 3.58 3.05
C SER A 388 -6.20 4.25 2.58
N ARG A 389 -7.09 3.50 1.90
CA ARG A 389 -8.29 4.02 1.24
C ARG A 389 -9.22 4.72 2.23
N GLU A 390 -9.37 6.02 2.04
CA GLU A 390 -10.22 6.88 2.87
C GLU A 390 -11.72 6.57 2.75
N HIS A 391 -12.16 5.99 1.62
CA HIS A 391 -13.55 5.55 1.42
C HIS A 391 -14.03 4.52 2.43
N ALA A 392 -13.11 3.77 3.06
CA ALA A 392 -13.44 2.87 4.16
C ALA A 392 -13.93 3.63 5.42
N ALA A 393 -13.75 4.95 5.51
CA ALA A 393 -14.32 5.80 6.54
C ALA A 393 -15.39 6.75 5.96
N LEU A 394 -15.13 7.35 4.78
CA LEU A 394 -16.04 8.29 4.15
C LEU A 394 -17.39 7.68 3.76
N ALA A 395 -17.41 6.44 3.25
CA ALA A 395 -18.66 5.79 2.87
C ALA A 395 -19.49 5.30 4.08
N PRO A 396 -18.89 4.70 5.14
CA PRO A 396 -19.61 4.49 6.40
C PRO A 396 -20.14 5.79 7.03
N MET A 397 -19.39 6.89 6.94
CA MET A 397 -19.84 8.20 7.42
C MET A 397 -21.12 8.63 6.71
N TYR A 398 -21.15 8.47 5.37
CA TYR A 398 -22.33 8.77 4.56
C TYR A 398 -23.54 7.92 4.94
N LEU A 399 -23.33 6.66 5.33
CA LEU A 399 -24.39 5.77 5.84
C LEU A 399 -24.78 6.06 7.31
N GLY A 400 -24.28 7.14 7.89
CA GLY A 400 -24.67 7.60 9.23
C GLY A 400 -23.92 6.90 10.37
N VAL A 401 -22.82 6.19 10.12
CA VAL A 401 -22.00 5.63 11.20
C VAL A 401 -21.49 6.76 12.11
N LYS A 402 -21.74 6.62 13.41
CA LYS A 402 -21.48 7.63 14.45
C LYS A 402 -20.15 7.37 15.15
N ALA A 403 -19.93 6.14 15.55
CA ALA A 403 -18.70 5.70 16.20
C ALA A 403 -18.38 4.24 15.86
N VAL A 404 -17.10 3.90 15.98
CA VAL A 404 -16.58 2.54 15.85
C VAL A 404 -15.89 2.20 17.16
N ILE A 405 -16.33 1.13 17.82
CA ILE A 405 -15.86 0.71 19.14
C ILE A 405 -15.24 -0.68 18.99
N VAL A 406 -13.94 -0.79 19.20
CA VAL A 406 -13.17 -2.00 18.88
C VAL A 406 -12.19 -2.36 19.99
N LYS A 407 -11.54 -3.52 19.89
CA LYS A 407 -10.41 -3.82 20.79
C LYS A 407 -9.18 -3.00 20.41
N SER A 408 -8.86 -2.92 19.11
CA SER A 408 -7.79 -2.06 18.60
C SER A 408 -7.97 -1.70 17.12
N PHE A 409 -7.33 -0.61 16.69
CA PHE A 409 -7.38 -0.11 15.30
C PHE A 409 -6.05 -0.25 14.58
N ALA A 410 -6.12 -0.39 13.25
CA ALA A 410 -5.01 -0.05 12.38
C ALA A 410 -4.85 1.48 12.24
N ARG A 411 -3.60 1.95 12.28
CA ARG A 411 -3.24 3.38 12.39
C ARG A 411 -3.91 4.29 11.34
N ILE A 412 -3.78 3.94 10.05
CA ILE A 412 -4.28 4.80 8.94
C ILE A 412 -5.80 4.88 8.96
N HIS A 413 -6.48 3.76 9.20
CA HIS A 413 -7.93 3.73 9.22
C HIS A 413 -8.50 4.56 10.38
N ARG A 414 -7.91 4.48 11.59
CA ARG A 414 -8.30 5.33 12.71
C ARG A 414 -8.14 6.82 12.41
N ALA A 415 -7.07 7.23 11.71
CA ALA A 415 -6.92 8.61 11.25
C ALA A 415 -8.02 9.01 10.25
N ASN A 416 -8.37 8.12 9.32
CA ASN A 416 -9.46 8.37 8.37
C ASN A 416 -10.83 8.51 9.06
N LEU A 417 -11.12 7.71 10.11
CA LEU A 417 -12.34 7.87 10.90
C LEU A 417 -12.44 9.29 11.49
N VAL A 418 -11.37 9.78 12.10
CA VAL A 418 -11.28 11.16 12.62
C VAL A 418 -11.50 12.19 11.51
N ASN A 419 -10.86 12.01 10.36
CA ASN A 419 -10.96 12.95 9.23
C ASN A 419 -12.41 13.14 8.76
N PHE A 420 -13.25 12.11 8.83
CA PHE A 420 -14.66 12.16 8.44
C PHE A 420 -15.63 12.23 9.62
N GLY A 421 -15.17 12.54 10.83
CA GLY A 421 -16.08 12.77 11.96
C GLY A 421 -16.75 11.49 12.50
N ILE A 422 -16.18 10.31 12.26
CA ILE A 422 -16.58 9.07 12.94
C ILE A 422 -15.68 8.91 14.16
N LEU A 423 -16.29 8.76 15.34
CA LEU A 423 -15.56 8.67 16.61
C LEU A 423 -14.91 7.27 16.78
N PRO A 424 -13.56 7.14 16.80
CA PRO A 424 -12.89 5.87 17.05
C PRO A 424 -12.67 5.66 18.54
N LEU A 425 -13.18 4.55 19.07
CA LEU A 425 -13.14 4.21 20.49
C LEU A 425 -12.61 2.79 20.70
N THR A 426 -11.99 2.56 21.85
CA THR A 426 -11.49 1.24 22.24
C THR A 426 -12.05 0.80 23.58
N PHE A 427 -12.34 -0.49 23.72
CA PHE A 427 -12.74 -1.05 25.02
C PHE A 427 -11.61 -0.91 26.05
N GLU A 428 -11.92 -0.50 27.28
CA GLU A 428 -10.94 -0.53 28.38
C GLU A 428 -10.65 -1.98 28.78
N ASN A 429 -11.69 -2.83 28.79
CA ASN A 429 -11.58 -4.28 28.94
C ASN A 429 -12.06 -4.95 27.65
N GLU A 430 -11.17 -5.63 26.93
CA GLU A 430 -11.50 -6.27 25.66
C GLU A 430 -12.65 -7.30 25.76
N ASN A 431 -12.89 -7.88 26.93
CA ASN A 431 -13.99 -8.83 27.14
C ASN A 431 -15.38 -8.17 27.06
N ASP A 432 -15.46 -6.85 27.24
CA ASP A 432 -16.72 -6.11 27.13
C ASP A 432 -17.27 -6.12 25.70
N TYR A 433 -16.44 -6.41 24.69
CA TYR A 433 -16.86 -6.71 23.32
C TYR A 433 -17.98 -7.77 23.26
N ASN A 434 -17.94 -8.76 24.16
CA ASN A 434 -18.92 -9.84 24.19
C ASN A 434 -20.31 -9.40 24.72
N LEU A 435 -20.42 -8.20 25.28
CA LEU A 435 -21.66 -7.69 25.85
C LEU A 435 -22.61 -7.06 24.83
N PHE A 436 -22.17 -6.88 23.58
CA PHE A 436 -22.94 -6.18 22.54
C PHE A 436 -23.44 -7.14 21.47
N ASP A 437 -24.66 -6.94 20.97
CA ASP A 437 -25.26 -7.67 19.86
C ASP A 437 -25.94 -6.71 18.88
N LEU A 438 -26.30 -7.19 17.68
CA LEU A 438 -26.94 -6.38 16.63
C LEU A 438 -28.31 -5.80 17.02
N THR A 439 -28.93 -6.32 18.08
CA THR A 439 -30.23 -5.85 18.60
C THR A 439 -30.10 -4.73 19.63
N ASP A 440 -28.87 -4.35 20.00
CA ASP A 440 -28.64 -3.40 21.08
C ASP A 440 -28.72 -1.95 20.60
N THR A 441 -29.34 -1.11 21.42
CA THR A 441 -29.27 0.36 21.32
C THR A 441 -28.29 0.88 22.35
N ILE A 442 -27.34 1.71 21.92
CA ILE A 442 -26.26 2.21 22.78
C ILE A 442 -26.18 3.74 22.77
N GLU A 443 -25.61 4.28 23.83
CA GLU A 443 -25.52 5.72 24.08
C GLU A 443 -24.18 6.12 24.69
N LEU A 444 -23.58 7.18 24.17
CA LEU A 444 -22.43 7.90 24.72
C LEU A 444 -22.91 9.30 25.15
N PRO A 445 -23.31 9.48 26.41
CA PRO A 445 -23.77 10.78 26.90
C PRO A 445 -22.59 11.73 27.14
N ASP A 446 -22.82 13.01 26.88
CA ASP A 446 -21.87 14.11 27.14
C ASP A 446 -20.48 13.88 26.50
N ILE A 447 -20.47 13.28 25.31
CA ILE A 447 -19.23 12.84 24.66
C ILE A 447 -18.34 14.02 24.27
N LYS A 448 -18.94 15.14 23.85
CA LYS A 448 -18.22 16.32 23.38
C LYS A 448 -17.36 16.94 24.50
N ASN A 449 -17.94 17.10 25.69
CA ASN A 449 -17.22 17.62 26.84
C ASN A 449 -16.19 16.62 27.38
N LYS A 450 -16.51 15.32 27.39
CA LYS A 450 -15.57 14.27 27.79
C LYS A 450 -14.31 14.24 26.91
N LEU A 451 -14.47 14.36 25.60
CA LEU A 451 -13.34 14.43 24.67
C LEU A 451 -12.45 15.66 24.89
N LYS A 452 -13.05 16.82 25.22
CA LYS A 452 -12.29 18.07 25.46
C LYS A 452 -11.60 18.11 26.83
N SER A 453 -12.26 17.59 27.86
CA SER A 453 -11.77 17.61 29.25
C SER A 453 -10.84 16.43 29.59
N GLY A 454 -10.78 15.40 28.75
CA GLY A 454 -10.12 14.13 29.07
C GLY A 454 -10.88 13.31 30.11
N GLY A 455 -12.19 13.56 30.26
CA GLY A 455 -13.05 12.86 31.22
C GLY A 455 -13.28 11.39 30.85
N LYS A 456 -13.65 10.57 31.84
CA LYS A 456 -13.97 9.15 31.64
C LYS A 456 -15.18 8.99 30.71
N ILE A 457 -15.05 8.15 29.69
CA ILE A 457 -16.13 7.84 28.74
C ILE A 457 -16.83 6.56 29.18
N ILE A 458 -18.15 6.69 29.38
CA ILE A 458 -19.03 5.58 29.74
C ILE A 458 -19.99 5.36 28.57
N LEU A 459 -19.98 4.15 28.03
CA LEU A 459 -20.92 3.67 27.03
C LEU A 459 -22.05 2.93 27.71
N LYS A 460 -23.28 3.38 27.48
CA LYS A 460 -24.49 2.76 28.01
C LYS A 460 -25.09 1.84 26.96
N ASN A 461 -25.24 0.56 27.28
CA ASN A 461 -26.09 -0.36 26.53
C ASN A 461 -27.50 -0.28 27.12
N LEU A 462 -28.41 0.40 26.42
CA LEU A 462 -29.75 0.69 26.91
C LEU A 462 -30.65 -0.56 26.88
N THR A 463 -30.43 -1.45 25.90
CA THR A 463 -31.18 -2.70 25.76
C THR A 463 -30.91 -3.65 26.94
N LYS A 464 -29.66 -3.70 27.41
CA LYS A 464 -29.23 -4.61 28.47
C LYS A 464 -29.05 -3.95 29.84
N ASN A 465 -29.31 -2.64 29.94
CA ASN A 465 -29.08 -1.82 31.12
C ASN A 465 -27.68 -2.00 31.73
N LYS A 466 -26.64 -1.94 30.89
CA LYS A 466 -25.23 -2.08 31.30
C LYS A 466 -24.43 -0.83 30.96
N GLU A 467 -23.45 -0.51 31.80
CA GLU A 467 -22.48 0.56 31.57
C GLU A 467 -21.09 -0.05 31.39
N ILE A 468 -20.40 0.40 30.33
CA ILE A 468 -19.09 -0.11 29.92
C ILE A 468 -18.12 1.07 29.85
N LYS A 469 -16.92 0.89 30.39
CA LYS A 469 -15.86 1.90 30.26
C LYS A 469 -15.19 1.79 28.90
N ILE A 470 -15.01 2.95 28.27
CA ILE A 470 -14.40 3.08 26.95
C ILE A 470 -13.25 4.06 27.03
N THR A 471 -12.22 3.83 26.24
CA THR A 471 -11.03 4.69 26.14
C THR A 471 -10.75 5.09 24.68
N HIS A 472 -9.80 5.98 24.48
CA HIS A 472 -9.33 6.41 23.17
C HIS A 472 -7.88 6.92 23.24
N THR A 473 -7.24 7.00 22.08
CA THR A 473 -5.90 7.60 21.92
C THR A 473 -5.94 8.92 21.14
N LEU A 474 -7.06 9.64 21.17
CA LEU A 474 -7.24 10.93 20.50
C LEU A 474 -6.31 12.00 21.11
N THR A 475 -5.63 12.74 20.24
CA THR A 475 -4.96 13.98 20.62
C THR A 475 -5.99 15.11 20.80
N PRO A 476 -5.67 16.19 21.53
CA PRO A 476 -6.57 17.35 21.67
C PRO A 476 -7.06 17.89 20.32
N ARG A 477 -6.15 17.99 19.34
CA ARG A 477 -6.48 18.43 17.97
C ARG A 477 -7.48 17.49 17.30
N GLU A 478 -7.34 16.19 17.47
CA GLU A 478 -8.26 15.22 16.88
C GLU A 478 -9.64 15.25 17.56
N ALA A 479 -9.68 15.50 18.87
CA ALA A 479 -10.93 15.76 19.58
C ALA A 479 -11.64 17.00 19.03
N ASP A 480 -10.91 18.10 18.79
CA ASP A 480 -11.49 19.31 18.18
C ASP A 480 -12.00 19.06 16.77
N ILE A 481 -11.24 18.32 15.94
CA ILE A 481 -11.64 17.90 14.59
C ILE A 481 -12.97 17.12 14.64
N LEU A 482 -13.08 16.14 15.54
CA LEU A 482 -14.30 15.34 15.72
C LEU A 482 -15.49 16.20 16.17
N CYS A 483 -15.26 17.15 17.08
CA CYS A 483 -16.31 18.02 17.63
C CYS A 483 -17.02 18.84 16.55
N VAL A 484 -16.32 19.22 15.48
CA VAL A 484 -16.85 20.03 14.38
C VAL A 484 -17.26 19.20 13.16
N GLY A 485 -17.26 17.87 13.28
CA GLY A 485 -17.74 16.96 12.24
C GLY A 485 -16.68 16.48 11.25
N GLY A 486 -15.39 16.71 11.52
CA GLY A 486 -14.29 16.18 10.70
C GLY A 486 -13.29 17.24 10.24
N LEU A 487 -12.23 16.77 9.58
CA LEU A 487 -11.05 17.59 9.28
C LEU A 487 -11.35 18.72 8.30
N LEU A 488 -12.22 18.46 7.30
CA LEU A 488 -12.57 19.48 6.31
C LEU A 488 -13.31 20.66 6.96
N ASN A 489 -14.26 20.38 7.85
CA ASN A 489 -14.98 21.41 8.61
C ASN A 489 -14.04 22.19 9.53
N TYR A 490 -13.13 21.49 10.21
CA TYR A 490 -12.11 22.11 11.06
C TYR A 490 -11.17 23.04 10.27
N GLN A 491 -10.74 22.64 9.07
CA GLN A 491 -9.93 23.52 8.21
C GLN A 491 -10.74 24.71 7.69
N ALA A 492 -12.01 24.53 7.35
CA ALA A 492 -12.86 25.63 6.88
C ALA A 492 -13.05 26.73 7.95
N GLN A 493 -13.06 26.36 9.23
CA GLN A 493 -13.11 27.33 10.33
C GLN A 493 -11.82 28.14 10.51
N ALA A 494 -10.68 27.65 10.03
CA ALA A 494 -9.39 28.33 10.15
C ALA A 494 -9.08 29.30 9.00
N VAL A 495 -9.90 29.28 7.95
CA VAL A 495 -9.78 30.16 6.77
C VAL A 495 -10.72 31.36 6.86
N ASN A 496 -11.73 31.29 7.75
CA ASN A 496 -12.57 32.41 8.17
C ASN A 496 -12.03 33.00 9.46
#